data_AF-A0A563CK89-F1
#
_entry.id   AF-A0A563CK89-F1
#
_cell.length_a   1.000
_cell.length_b   1.000
_cell.length_c   1.000
_cell.angle_alpha   90.00
_cell.angle_beta   90.00
_cell.angle_gamma   90.00
#
_symmetry.space_group_name_H-M   'P 1'
#
loop_
_entity.id
_entity.type
_entity.pdbx_description
1 polymer ?
#
loop_
_entity_poly.entity_id
_entity_poly.type
_entity_poly.pdbx_seq_one_letter_code
_entity_poly.pdbx_strand_id
1 'polypeptide(L)'
;MPQDTRPTFVWSRLVTEIENAGYFSRWKFSILAVGLIIMTIATIKMLLFVPGLNQSVVSLLTRGLETFLPTGWATATAWTVGIAGVFLMGNFTNYTPSQKFLHKIKATRYEVYNTLLLLALLEEQAFRSGSERWNWRERVRASVCFGLLHITNIWYSFAAGIALSATGFGFLLVYLWYYRKYRNQIIATAAAATVHALYNAIALSLITVVVAVYLAIDIAKLL
;
A
#
# COMPACT_ATOMS: atom_id res chain seq x y z
N MET A 1 6.42 1.96 15.20
CA MET A 1 7.54 1.51 14.34
C MET A 1 8.85 1.96 14.97
N PRO A 2 9.99 1.28 14.73
CA PRO A 2 11.28 1.88 15.07
C PRO A 2 11.37 3.20 14.31
N GLN A 3 11.48 4.31 15.02
CA GLN A 3 11.61 5.61 14.37
C GLN A 3 13.04 5.73 13.86
N ASP A 4 13.20 5.94 12.56
CA ASP A 4 14.40 6.60 12.08
C ASP A 4 14.43 7.99 12.73
N THR A 5 15.53 8.33 13.38
CA THR A 5 15.70 9.66 13.97
C THR A 5 15.98 10.71 12.89
N ARG A 6 16.22 10.29 11.63
CA ARG A 6 16.52 11.17 10.49
C ARG A 6 15.90 10.67 9.16
N PRO A 7 14.58 10.49 9.05
CA PRO A 7 13.98 10.09 7.79
C PRO A 7 14.18 11.19 6.75
N THR A 8 14.86 10.85 5.66
CA THR A 8 15.10 11.83 4.58
C THR A 8 13.82 12.07 3.78
N PHE A 9 13.49 13.34 3.59
CA PHE A 9 12.33 13.75 2.81
C PHE A 9 12.51 13.46 1.31
N VAL A 10 11.48 12.90 0.67
CA VAL A 10 11.43 12.60 -0.77
C VAL A 10 10.03 12.96 -1.27
N TRP A 11 9.95 13.72 -2.37
CA TRP A 11 8.68 14.11 -3.00
C TRP A 11 8.60 13.62 -4.44
N SER A 12 7.39 13.55 -5.00
CA SER A 12 7.13 12.87 -6.28
C SER A 12 7.96 13.41 -7.44
N ARG A 13 8.12 14.74 -7.58
CA ARG A 13 8.95 15.30 -8.66
C ARG A 13 10.43 14.93 -8.55
N LEU A 14 10.98 14.90 -7.34
CA LEU A 14 12.36 14.45 -7.11
C LEU A 14 12.56 12.99 -7.55
N VAL A 15 11.56 12.13 -7.31
CA VAL A 15 11.61 10.73 -7.77
C VAL A 15 11.74 10.64 -9.28
N THR A 16 10.95 11.42 -10.02
CA THR A 16 11.03 11.45 -11.49
C THR A 16 12.35 12.03 -11.99
N GLU A 17 12.91 13.03 -11.30
CA GLU A 17 14.24 13.57 -11.64
C GLU A 17 15.35 12.53 -11.42
N ILE A 18 15.29 11.77 -10.32
CA ILE A 18 16.20 10.63 -10.07
C ILE A 18 16.03 9.55 -11.13
N GLU A 19 14.80 9.26 -11.53
CA GLU A 19 14.54 8.30 -12.60
C GLU A 19 15.13 8.75 -13.94
N ASN A 20 14.93 10.03 -14.31
CA ASN A 20 15.48 10.61 -15.53
C ASN A 20 17.01 10.61 -15.55
N ALA A 21 17.65 10.71 -14.39
CA ALA A 21 19.09 10.56 -14.24
C ALA A 21 19.58 9.10 -14.38
N GLY A 22 18.68 8.14 -14.63
CA GLY A 22 19.04 6.76 -14.96
C GLY A 22 19.33 5.86 -13.77
N TYR A 23 18.99 6.29 -12.54
CA TYR A 23 19.19 5.46 -11.34
C TYR A 23 18.36 4.18 -11.37
N PHE A 24 17.18 4.23 -12.00
CA PHE A 24 16.21 3.14 -12.07
C PHE A 24 15.81 2.83 -13.51
N SER A 25 15.51 1.56 -13.79
CA SER A 25 14.96 1.14 -15.08
C SER A 25 13.46 0.91 -14.93
N ARG A 26 12.65 1.69 -15.66
CA ARG A 26 11.19 1.54 -15.74
C ARG A 26 10.78 0.10 -16.01
N TRP A 27 11.38 -0.51 -17.03
CA TRP A 27 11.10 -1.88 -17.42
C TRP A 27 11.35 -2.87 -16.28
N LYS A 28 12.50 -2.77 -15.60
CA LYS A 28 12.83 -3.65 -14.47
C LYS A 28 11.86 -3.46 -13.30
N PHE A 29 11.44 -2.23 -13.03
CA PHE A 29 10.48 -1.93 -11.97
C PHE A 29 9.08 -2.45 -12.30
N SER A 30 8.65 -2.34 -13.56
CA SER A 30 7.41 -2.95 -14.02
C SER A 30 7.42 -4.46 -13.85
N ILE A 31 8.52 -5.15 -14.21
CA ILE A 31 8.65 -6.60 -13.99
C ILE A 31 8.53 -6.95 -12.50
N LEU A 32 9.22 -6.21 -11.63
CA LEU A 32 9.15 -6.43 -10.18
C LEU A 32 7.74 -6.21 -9.65
N ALA A 33 7.07 -5.13 -10.06
CA ALA A 33 5.69 -4.83 -9.67
C ALA A 33 4.71 -5.93 -10.12
N VAL A 34 4.83 -6.41 -11.37
CA VAL A 34 4.04 -7.53 -11.89
C VAL A 34 4.29 -8.80 -11.09
N GLY A 35 5.55 -9.13 -10.81
CA GLY A 35 5.92 -10.28 -9.99
C GLY A 35 5.30 -10.21 -8.59
N LEU A 36 5.37 -9.04 -7.94
CA LEU A 36 4.75 -8.80 -6.64
C LEU A 36 3.21 -8.91 -6.69
N ILE A 37 2.55 -8.43 -7.75
CA ILE A 37 1.10 -8.60 -7.95
C ILE A 37 0.73 -10.08 -8.05
N ILE A 38 1.44 -10.84 -8.91
CA ILE A 38 1.19 -12.28 -9.08
C ILE A 38 1.36 -13.00 -7.75
N MET A 39 2.44 -12.72 -7.03
CA MET A 39 2.68 -13.30 -5.70
C MET A 39 1.58 -12.92 -4.71
N THR A 40 1.14 -11.65 -4.69
CA THR A 40 0.06 -11.22 -3.81
C THR A 40 -1.21 -12.01 -4.09
N ILE A 41 -1.63 -12.10 -5.36
CA ILE A 41 -2.85 -12.82 -5.76
C ILE A 41 -2.74 -14.30 -5.42
N ALA A 42 -1.61 -14.93 -5.72
CA ALA A 42 -1.37 -16.34 -5.41
C ALA A 42 -1.44 -16.59 -3.89
N THR A 43 -0.79 -15.76 -3.08
CA THR A 43 -0.83 -15.85 -1.62
C THR A 43 -2.24 -15.64 -1.08
N ILE A 44 -3.00 -14.66 -1.57
CA ILE A 44 -4.40 -14.46 -1.18
C ILE A 44 -5.21 -15.71 -1.49
N LYS A 45 -5.12 -16.24 -2.71
CA LYS A 45 -5.86 -17.46 -3.11
C LYS A 45 -5.52 -18.65 -2.22
N MET A 46 -4.24 -18.86 -1.91
CA MET A 46 -3.83 -19.93 -1.00
C MET A 46 -4.38 -19.73 0.42
N LEU A 47 -4.33 -18.50 0.95
CA LEU A 47 -4.80 -18.19 2.30
C LEU A 47 -6.32 -18.26 2.44
N LEU A 48 -7.08 -18.02 1.36
CA LEU A 48 -8.53 -18.14 1.37
C LEU A 48 -9.03 -19.59 1.59
N PHE A 49 -8.17 -20.61 1.41
CA PHE A 49 -8.50 -21.98 1.80
C PHE A 49 -8.45 -22.21 3.32
N VAL A 50 -7.86 -21.30 4.08
CA VAL A 50 -7.80 -21.39 5.55
C VAL A 50 -9.09 -20.78 6.13
N PRO A 51 -9.87 -21.56 6.91
CA PRO A 51 -11.09 -21.06 7.54
C PRO A 51 -10.83 -19.79 8.37
N GLY A 52 -11.72 -18.80 8.23
CA GLY A 52 -11.64 -17.54 8.96
C GLY A 52 -10.78 -16.46 8.29
N LEU A 53 -9.84 -16.80 7.40
CA LEU A 53 -9.01 -15.78 6.72
C LEU A 53 -9.75 -15.01 5.62
N ASN A 54 -10.92 -15.50 5.20
CA ASN A 54 -11.82 -14.79 4.32
C ASN A 54 -12.59 -13.64 5.01
N GLN A 55 -12.56 -13.57 6.34
CA GLN A 55 -13.22 -12.53 7.11
C GLN A 55 -12.45 -11.21 7.05
N SER A 56 -13.17 -10.10 7.08
CA SER A 56 -12.63 -8.74 7.28
C SER A 56 -13.02 -8.21 8.64
N VAL A 57 -12.37 -7.12 9.08
CA VAL A 57 -12.75 -6.42 10.31
C VAL A 57 -14.19 -5.92 10.25
N VAL A 58 -14.65 -5.39 9.10
CA VAL A 58 -16.07 -5.01 8.92
C VAL A 58 -16.96 -6.23 9.11
N SER A 59 -16.64 -7.36 8.49
CA SER A 59 -17.52 -8.55 8.61
C SER A 59 -17.66 -9.01 10.06
N LEU A 60 -16.56 -8.99 10.82
CA LEU A 60 -16.60 -9.32 12.25
C LEU A 60 -17.40 -8.29 13.07
N LEU A 61 -17.19 -6.99 12.82
CA LEU A 61 -17.92 -5.92 13.49
C LEU A 61 -19.42 -5.98 13.16
N THR A 62 -19.77 -6.19 11.88
CA THR A 62 -21.15 -6.37 11.45
C THR A 62 -21.82 -7.49 12.23
N ARG A 63 -21.21 -8.69 12.30
CA ARG A 63 -21.79 -9.82 13.05
C ARG A 63 -21.96 -9.52 14.54
N GLY A 64 -21.01 -8.80 15.14
CA GLY A 64 -21.15 -8.36 16.53
C GLY A 64 -22.32 -7.40 16.70
N LEU A 65 -22.45 -6.42 15.81
CA LEU A 65 -23.50 -5.41 15.85
C LEU A 65 -24.89 -5.95 15.47
N GLU A 66 -24.96 -7.03 14.69
CA GLU A 66 -26.22 -7.73 14.36
C GLU A 66 -26.95 -8.26 15.60
N THR A 67 -26.26 -8.41 16.72
CA THR A 67 -26.90 -8.75 18.01
C THR A 67 -27.73 -7.59 18.60
N PHE A 68 -27.54 -6.37 18.09
CA PHE A 68 -28.18 -5.14 18.61
C PHE A 68 -28.91 -4.32 17.53
N LEU A 69 -28.53 -4.47 16.26
CA LEU A 69 -29.01 -3.66 15.13
C LEU A 69 -29.44 -4.57 13.97
N PRO A 70 -30.44 -4.17 13.16
CA PRO A 70 -30.71 -4.84 11.89
C PRO A 70 -29.46 -4.86 11.00
N THR A 71 -29.26 -5.94 10.24
CA THR A 71 -28.06 -6.19 9.40
C THR A 71 -27.62 -4.98 8.56
N GLY A 72 -28.55 -4.25 7.97
CA GLY A 72 -28.22 -3.04 7.19
C GLY A 72 -27.57 -1.95 8.05
N TRP A 73 -28.12 -1.67 9.23
CA TRP A 73 -27.57 -0.69 10.19
C TRP A 73 -26.28 -1.18 10.86
N ALA A 74 -26.20 -2.47 11.18
CA ALA A 74 -24.99 -3.10 11.69
C ALA A 74 -23.82 -2.94 10.71
N THR A 75 -24.06 -3.20 9.43
CA THR A 75 -23.07 -3.06 8.36
C THR A 75 -22.66 -1.59 8.18
N ALA A 76 -23.62 -0.67 8.08
CA ALA A 76 -23.32 0.75 7.94
C ALA A 76 -22.48 1.28 9.12
N THR A 77 -22.82 0.86 10.35
CA THR A 77 -22.10 1.24 11.57
C THR A 77 -20.68 0.67 11.57
N ALA A 78 -20.51 -0.61 11.21
CA ALA A 78 -19.20 -1.24 11.08
C ALA A 78 -18.29 -0.50 10.08
N TRP A 79 -18.85 -0.06 8.95
CA TRP A 79 -18.16 0.79 7.98
C TRP A 79 -17.77 2.14 8.57
N THR A 80 -18.69 2.85 9.22
CA THR A 80 -18.42 4.16 9.84
C THR A 80 -17.31 4.05 10.89
N VAL A 81 -17.35 3.04 11.76
CA VAL A 81 -16.33 2.81 12.80
C VAL A 81 -14.96 2.58 12.18
N GLY A 82 -14.86 1.75 11.13
CA GLY A 82 -13.57 1.50 10.51
C GLY A 82 -13.03 2.70 9.72
N ILE A 83 -13.87 3.43 9.00
CA ILE A 83 -13.47 4.69 8.34
C ILE A 83 -12.96 5.69 9.38
N ALA A 84 -13.68 5.86 10.50
CA ALA A 84 -13.26 6.73 11.59
C ALA A 84 -11.91 6.30 12.18
N GLY A 85 -11.70 4.99 12.38
CA GLY A 85 -10.43 4.43 12.84
C GLY A 85 -9.25 4.80 11.93
N VAL A 86 -9.45 4.79 10.61
CA VAL A 86 -8.42 5.19 9.63
C VAL A 86 -8.07 6.67 9.76
N PHE A 87 -9.08 7.54 9.88
CA PHE A 87 -8.86 8.98 10.03
C PHE A 87 -8.20 9.35 11.36
N LEU A 88 -8.51 8.62 12.44
CA LEU A 88 -7.93 8.84 13.78
C LEU A 88 -6.48 8.37 13.89
N MET A 89 -6.01 7.54 12.96
CA MET A 89 -4.66 6.98 12.95
C MET A 89 -3.57 8.05 12.72
N GLY A 90 -3.95 9.25 12.26
CA GLY A 90 -3.08 10.41 12.13
C GLY A 90 -2.04 10.29 11.01
N ASN A 91 -1.05 11.19 11.01
CA ASN A 91 0.03 11.13 10.03
C ASN A 91 1.12 10.16 10.51
N PHE A 92 1.48 9.20 9.66
CA PHE A 92 2.62 8.31 9.91
C PHE A 92 3.98 9.04 9.84
N THR A 93 4.00 10.23 9.25
CA THR A 93 5.20 11.05 9.05
C THR A 93 4.95 12.50 9.44
N ASN A 94 5.92 13.13 10.11
CA ASN A 94 5.80 14.51 10.60
C ASN A 94 6.47 15.50 9.62
N TYR A 95 5.75 15.89 8.56
CA TYR A 95 6.28 16.85 7.59
C TYR A 95 6.06 18.30 7.99
N THR A 96 7.09 19.12 7.77
CA THR A 96 7.03 20.57 7.84
C THR A 96 6.12 21.17 6.75
N PRO A 97 5.62 22.40 6.92
CA PRO A 97 4.81 23.08 5.91
C PRO A 97 5.50 23.19 4.53
N SER A 98 6.82 23.42 4.50
CA SER A 98 7.60 23.50 3.26
C SER A 98 7.65 22.16 2.52
N GLN A 99 7.84 21.06 3.25
CA GLN A 99 7.76 19.71 2.70
C GLN A 99 6.38 19.40 2.11
N LYS A 100 5.30 19.78 2.82
CA LYS A 100 3.92 19.65 2.30
C LYS A 100 3.69 20.48 1.04
N PHE A 101 4.33 21.63 0.90
CA PHE A 101 4.27 22.41 -0.33
C PHE A 101 4.94 21.68 -1.51
N LEU A 102 6.09 21.02 -1.28
CA LEU A 102 6.77 20.22 -2.30
C LEU A 102 5.93 19.03 -2.81
N HIS A 103 5.06 18.45 -1.98
CA HIS A 103 4.12 17.42 -2.43
C HIS A 103 3.11 17.91 -3.48
N LYS A 104 2.83 19.21 -3.55
CA LYS A 104 1.94 19.78 -4.58
C LYS A 104 2.60 19.82 -5.96
N ILE A 105 3.92 19.67 -6.02
CA ILE A 105 4.66 19.71 -7.27
C ILE A 105 4.49 18.38 -8.00
N LYS A 106 3.77 18.42 -9.12
CA LYS A 106 3.48 17.26 -9.95
C LYS A 106 4.76 16.67 -10.54
N ALA A 107 4.83 15.34 -10.53
CA ALA A 107 5.95 14.59 -11.09
C ALA A 107 5.83 14.40 -12.61
N THR A 108 4.59 14.22 -13.08
CA THR A 108 4.25 14.00 -14.48
C THR A 108 2.97 14.77 -14.84
N ARG A 109 2.57 14.73 -16.12
CA ARG A 109 1.26 15.23 -16.57
C ARG A 109 0.07 14.33 -16.18
N TYR A 110 0.32 13.14 -15.63
CA TYR A 110 -0.71 12.15 -15.32
C TYR A 110 -1.10 12.24 -13.84
N GLU A 111 -2.25 12.85 -13.55
CA GLU A 111 -2.72 13.10 -12.17
C GLU A 111 -2.90 11.84 -11.33
N VAL A 112 -3.46 10.78 -11.94
CA VAL A 112 -3.65 9.50 -11.25
C VAL A 112 -2.31 8.94 -10.80
N TYR A 113 -1.31 8.92 -11.69
CA TYR A 113 0.03 8.44 -11.35
C TYR A 113 0.70 9.33 -10.30
N ASN A 114 0.59 10.66 -10.39
CA ASN A 114 1.12 11.57 -9.39
C ASN A 114 0.55 11.30 -7.99
N THR A 115 -0.75 11.03 -7.92
CA THR A 115 -1.45 10.70 -6.67
C THR A 115 -0.97 9.36 -6.11
N LEU A 116 -0.91 8.32 -6.95
CA LEU A 116 -0.42 7.00 -6.54
C LEU A 116 1.03 7.06 -6.07
N LEU A 117 1.89 7.80 -6.77
CA LEU A 117 3.29 7.98 -6.40
C LEU A 117 3.42 8.75 -5.09
N LEU A 118 2.61 9.79 -4.87
CA LEU A 118 2.61 10.52 -3.61
C LEU A 118 2.19 9.62 -2.45
N LEU A 119 1.08 8.88 -2.58
CA LEU A 119 0.63 7.95 -1.54
C LEU A 119 1.68 6.86 -1.25
N ALA A 120 2.24 6.27 -2.30
CA ALA A 120 3.33 5.31 -2.18
C ALA A 120 4.55 5.90 -1.46
N LEU A 121 4.93 7.16 -1.75
CA LEU A 121 6.02 7.83 -1.04
C LEU A 121 5.73 8.02 0.45
N LEU A 122 4.52 8.45 0.80
CA LEU A 122 4.13 8.61 2.21
C LEU A 122 4.28 7.29 2.97
N GLU A 123 3.82 6.19 2.38
CA GLU A 123 3.94 4.85 2.94
C GLU A 123 5.40 4.36 2.96
N GLU A 124 6.14 4.47 1.86
CA GLU A 124 7.53 4.01 1.83
C GLU A 124 8.42 4.81 2.78
N GLN A 125 8.16 6.11 2.94
CA GLN A 125 8.85 6.93 3.94
C GLN A 125 8.51 6.52 5.38
N ALA A 126 7.24 6.23 5.65
CA ALA A 126 6.82 5.82 6.99
C ALA A 126 7.38 4.45 7.40
N PHE A 127 7.44 3.50 6.46
CA PHE A 127 7.70 2.10 6.79
C PHE A 127 9.09 1.59 6.38
N ARG A 128 9.81 2.27 5.47
CA ARG A 128 11.06 1.74 4.88
C ARG A 128 12.25 2.68 5.02
N SER A 129 12.05 3.99 4.96
CA SER A 129 13.14 4.95 5.14
C SER A 129 13.85 4.73 6.49
N GLY A 130 15.18 4.61 6.45
CA GLY A 130 16.02 4.34 7.64
C GLY A 130 16.17 2.86 7.99
N SER A 131 15.46 1.96 7.29
CA SER A 131 15.46 0.53 7.58
C SER A 131 16.80 -0.17 7.35
N GLU A 132 17.74 0.47 6.66
CA GLU A 132 19.13 -0.01 6.55
C GLU A 132 19.80 -0.15 7.93
N ARG A 133 19.36 0.63 8.92
CA ARG A 133 19.87 0.60 10.30
C ARG A 133 19.12 -0.37 11.21
N TRP A 134 17.95 -0.82 10.77
CA TRP A 134 17.11 -1.72 11.54
C TRP A 134 17.64 -3.15 11.52
N ASN A 135 17.43 -3.86 12.63
CA ASN A 135 17.67 -5.29 12.69
C ASN A 135 16.57 -6.07 11.96
N TRP A 136 16.76 -7.39 11.81
CA TRP A 136 15.82 -8.24 11.10
C TRP A 136 14.40 -8.25 11.70
N ARG A 137 14.28 -8.28 13.02
CA ARG A 137 12.98 -8.32 13.70
C ARG A 137 12.19 -7.03 13.47
N GLU A 138 12.88 -5.89 13.48
CA GLU A 138 12.29 -4.58 13.22
C GLU A 138 11.76 -4.46 11.79
N ARG A 139 12.52 -4.98 10.83
CA ARG A 139 12.14 -5.06 9.42
C ARG A 139 10.90 -5.91 9.20
N VAL A 140 10.88 -7.13 9.77
CA VAL A 140 9.71 -8.01 9.70
C VAL A 140 8.50 -7.35 10.37
N ARG A 141 8.68 -6.77 11.56
CA ARG A 141 7.61 -6.06 12.27
C ARG A 141 7.04 -4.92 11.44
N ALA A 142 7.87 -4.12 10.78
CA ALA A 142 7.40 -3.02 9.92
C ALA A 142 6.56 -3.55 8.75
N SER A 143 6.97 -4.64 8.10
CA SER A 143 6.20 -5.27 7.03
C SER A 143 4.88 -5.88 7.52
N VAL A 144 4.85 -6.47 8.71
CA VAL A 144 3.60 -6.96 9.32
C VAL A 144 2.68 -5.78 9.66
N CYS A 145 3.21 -4.71 10.28
CA CYS A 145 2.42 -3.50 10.54
C CYS A 145 1.86 -2.90 9.24
N PHE A 146 2.58 -2.99 8.13
CA PHE A 146 2.11 -2.52 6.83
C PHE A 146 0.86 -3.27 6.39
N GLY A 147 0.88 -4.61 6.40
CA GLY A 147 -0.32 -5.38 6.03
C GLY A 147 -1.45 -5.27 7.05
N LEU A 148 -1.14 -5.17 8.35
CA LEU A 148 -2.14 -4.88 9.38
C LEU A 148 -2.80 -3.53 9.16
N LEU A 149 -2.06 -2.51 8.72
CA LEU A 149 -2.64 -1.19 8.44
C LEU A 149 -3.64 -1.23 7.28
N HIS A 150 -3.41 -2.12 6.32
CA HIS A 150 -4.37 -2.38 5.26
C HIS A 150 -5.60 -3.15 5.78
N ILE A 151 -5.45 -4.07 6.75
CA ILE A 151 -6.60 -4.69 7.44
C ILE A 151 -7.38 -3.65 8.24
N THR A 152 -6.72 -2.72 8.93
CA THR A 152 -7.38 -1.64 9.69
C THR A 152 -8.03 -0.61 8.79
N ASN A 153 -7.66 -0.57 7.51
CA ASN A 153 -8.44 0.14 6.50
C ASN A 153 -9.78 -0.56 6.22
N ILE A 154 -10.11 -1.64 6.93
CA ILE A 154 -11.39 -2.37 7.06
C ILE A 154 -11.94 -3.06 5.80
N TRP A 155 -11.50 -2.68 4.60
CA TRP A 155 -11.93 -3.29 3.33
C TRP A 155 -11.39 -4.70 3.09
N TYR A 156 -10.21 -5.01 3.64
CA TYR A 156 -9.47 -6.23 3.28
C TYR A 156 -9.75 -7.40 4.23
N SER A 157 -9.77 -8.61 3.66
CA SER A 157 -9.79 -9.85 4.45
C SER A 157 -8.45 -10.05 5.17
N PHE A 158 -8.43 -10.89 6.21
CA PHE A 158 -7.18 -11.26 6.87
C PHE A 158 -6.18 -11.90 5.90
N ALA A 159 -6.66 -12.71 4.96
CA ALA A 159 -5.84 -13.25 3.87
C ALA A 159 -5.14 -12.14 3.06
N ALA A 160 -5.88 -11.10 2.69
CA ALA A 160 -5.33 -9.94 1.99
C ALA A 160 -4.30 -9.18 2.83
N GLY A 161 -4.55 -8.98 4.13
CA GLY A 161 -3.59 -8.34 5.02
C GLY A 161 -2.27 -9.10 5.19
N ILE A 162 -2.32 -10.42 5.31
CA ILE A 162 -1.12 -11.26 5.36
C ILE A 162 -0.36 -11.17 4.03
N ALA A 163 -1.06 -11.26 2.90
CA ALA A 163 -0.46 -11.13 1.58
C ALA A 163 0.20 -9.74 1.40
N LEU A 164 -0.48 -8.67 1.81
CA LEU A 164 0.06 -7.30 1.76
C LEU A 164 1.24 -7.11 2.73
N SER A 165 1.32 -7.86 3.83
CA SER A 165 2.51 -7.90 4.67
C SER A 165 3.72 -8.46 3.91
N ALA A 166 3.52 -9.53 3.13
CA ALA A 166 4.56 -10.12 2.28
C ALA A 166 4.95 -9.18 1.14
N THR A 167 3.98 -8.53 0.48
CA THR A 167 4.24 -7.50 -0.54
C THR A 167 5.01 -6.33 0.04
N GLY A 168 4.61 -5.86 1.22
CA GLY A 168 5.30 -4.80 1.95
C GLY A 168 6.73 -5.16 2.35
N PHE A 169 7.01 -6.45 2.57
CA PHE A 169 8.36 -6.97 2.73
C PHE A 169 9.13 -6.99 1.39
N GLY A 170 8.46 -7.31 0.27
CA GLY A 170 9.02 -7.16 -1.08
C GLY A 170 9.51 -5.74 -1.37
N PHE A 171 8.71 -4.72 -1.05
CA PHE A 171 9.13 -3.32 -1.18
C PHE A 171 10.34 -2.97 -0.30
N LEU A 172 10.38 -3.51 0.93
CA LEU A 172 11.54 -3.38 1.80
C LEU A 172 12.81 -4.00 1.18
N LEU A 173 12.70 -5.13 0.51
CA LEU A 173 13.83 -5.73 -0.21
C LEU A 173 14.33 -4.83 -1.35
N VAL A 174 13.42 -4.22 -2.10
CA VAL A 174 13.75 -3.22 -3.14
C VAL A 174 14.50 -2.04 -2.52
N TYR A 175 13.99 -1.48 -1.43
CA TYR A 175 14.65 -0.40 -0.69
C TYR A 175 16.09 -0.79 -0.31
N LEU A 176 16.26 -1.94 0.36
CA LEU A 176 17.57 -2.38 0.84
C LEU A 176 18.54 -2.66 -0.31
N TRP A 177 18.06 -3.20 -1.43
CA TRP A 177 18.89 -3.43 -2.62
C TRP A 177 19.42 -2.12 -3.19
N TYR A 178 18.56 -1.12 -3.36
CA TYR A 178 18.97 0.21 -3.85
C TYR A 178 19.84 0.97 -2.86
N TYR A 179 19.56 0.85 -1.56
CA TYR A 179 20.43 1.43 -0.54
C TYR A 179 21.83 0.81 -0.57
N ARG A 180 21.96 -0.51 -0.74
CA ARG A 180 23.28 -1.16 -0.89
C ARG A 180 24.05 -0.64 -2.10
N LYS A 181 23.34 -0.41 -3.22
CA LYS A 181 23.94 0.03 -4.49
C LYS A 181 24.40 1.49 -4.47
N TYR A 182 23.58 2.40 -3.94
CA TYR A 182 23.83 3.85 -4.02
C TYR A 182 24.17 4.51 -2.69
N ARG A 183 24.04 3.79 -1.58
CA ARG A 183 24.26 4.29 -0.21
C ARG A 183 23.51 5.59 0.09
N ASN A 184 22.33 5.73 -0.51
CA ASN A 184 21.52 6.94 -0.45
C ASN A 184 20.06 6.58 -0.18
N GLN A 185 19.56 7.05 0.96
CA GLN A 185 18.19 6.84 1.43
C GLN A 185 17.13 7.46 0.52
N ILE A 186 17.42 8.61 -0.11
CA ILE A 186 16.49 9.26 -1.06
C ILE A 186 16.26 8.34 -2.25
N ILE A 187 17.35 7.84 -2.85
CA ILE A 187 17.32 6.94 -4.01
C ILE A 187 16.63 5.62 -3.63
N ALA A 188 16.97 5.04 -2.47
CA ALA A 188 16.36 3.79 -2.01
C ALA A 188 14.84 3.93 -1.78
N THR A 189 14.41 5.01 -1.14
CA THR A 189 12.99 5.31 -0.90
C THR A 189 12.26 5.58 -2.21
N ALA A 190 12.86 6.37 -3.10
CA ALA A 190 12.31 6.64 -4.43
C ALA A 190 12.12 5.36 -5.25
N ALA A 191 13.09 4.43 -5.20
CA ALA A 191 13.01 3.15 -5.90
C ALA A 191 11.83 2.30 -5.41
N ALA A 192 11.73 2.14 -4.08
CA ALA A 192 10.65 1.38 -3.46
C ALA A 192 9.28 2.03 -3.77
N ALA A 193 9.18 3.36 -3.68
CA ALA A 193 7.95 4.09 -3.95
C ALA A 193 7.52 3.99 -5.42
N THR A 194 8.46 4.00 -6.37
CA THR A 194 8.13 3.80 -7.79
C THR A 194 7.60 2.38 -8.04
N VAL A 195 8.25 1.35 -7.48
CA VAL A 195 7.74 -0.04 -7.60
C VAL A 195 6.37 -0.19 -6.95
N HIS A 196 6.16 0.42 -5.78
CA HIS A 196 4.88 0.42 -5.08
C HIS A 196 3.80 1.18 -5.87
N ALA A 197 4.11 2.35 -6.43
CA ALA A 197 3.17 3.09 -7.28
C ALA A 197 2.76 2.31 -8.54
N LEU A 198 3.71 1.62 -9.18
CA LEU A 198 3.43 0.73 -10.32
C LEU A 198 2.58 -0.47 -9.89
N TYR A 199 2.89 -1.08 -8.75
CA TYR A 199 2.07 -2.14 -8.16
C TYR A 199 0.62 -1.67 -7.96
N ASN A 200 0.41 -0.49 -7.37
CA ASN A 200 -0.92 0.07 -7.13
C ASN A 200 -1.64 0.40 -8.45
N ALA A 201 -0.93 0.94 -9.45
CA ALA A 201 -1.51 1.21 -10.76
C ALA A 201 -1.99 -0.08 -11.45
N ILE A 202 -1.20 -1.16 -11.39
CA ILE A 202 -1.59 -2.48 -11.93
C ILE A 202 -2.79 -3.04 -11.17
N ALA A 203 -2.74 -3.03 -9.83
CA ALA A 203 -3.82 -3.52 -8.99
C ALA A 203 -5.15 -2.82 -9.28
N LEU A 204 -5.15 -1.48 -9.33
CA LEU A 204 -6.34 -0.69 -9.61
C LEU A 204 -6.86 -0.93 -11.03
N SER A 205 -5.97 -1.09 -12.01
CA SER A 205 -6.35 -1.42 -13.39
C SER A 205 -7.06 -2.79 -13.45
N LEU A 206 -6.52 -3.80 -12.76
CA LEU A 206 -7.13 -5.13 -12.69
C LEU A 206 -8.49 -5.09 -11.99
N ILE A 207 -8.60 -4.38 -10.87
CA ILE A 207 -9.88 -4.19 -10.15
C ILE A 207 -10.92 -3.54 -11.07
N THR A 208 -10.54 -2.47 -11.76
CA THR A 208 -11.43 -1.75 -12.70
C THR A 208 -11.96 -2.70 -13.79
N VAL A 209 -11.09 -3.52 -14.39
CA VAL A 209 -11.48 -4.50 -15.41
C VAL A 209 -12.43 -5.55 -14.83
N VAL A 210 -12.14 -6.09 -13.65
CA VAL A 210 -13.00 -7.09 -13.00
C VAL A 210 -14.38 -6.52 -12.69
N VAL A 211 -14.46 -5.30 -12.16
CA VAL A 211 -15.73 -4.62 -11.88
C VAL A 211 -16.52 -4.40 -13.16
N ALA A 212 -15.88 -3.91 -14.22
CA ALA A 212 -16.54 -3.69 -15.51
C ALA A 212 -17.11 -4.99 -16.12
N VAL A 213 -16.33 -6.08 -16.08
CA VAL A 213 -16.78 -7.40 -16.57
C VAL A 213 -17.93 -7.94 -15.73
N TYR A 214 -17.84 -7.84 -14.40
CA TYR A 214 -18.91 -8.28 -13.51
C TYR A 214 -20.22 -7.55 -13.77
N LEU A 215 -20.18 -6.21 -13.88
CA LEU A 215 -21.35 -5.39 -14.19
C LEU A 215 -21.93 -5.73 -15.57
N ALA A 216 -21.08 -5.94 -16.58
CA ALA A 216 -21.54 -6.33 -17.91
C ALA A 216 -22.28 -7.67 -17.90
N ILE A 217 -21.77 -8.67 -17.16
CA ILE A 217 -22.43 -9.97 -16.99
C ILE A 217 -23.76 -9.82 -16.27
N ASP A 218 -23.82 -9.00 -15.22
CA ASP A 218 -25.04 -8.81 -14.44
C ASP A 218 -26.14 -8.13 -15.26
N ILE A 219 -25.79 -7.08 -16.00
CA ILE A 219 -26.71 -6.41 -16.94
C ILE A 219 -27.19 -7.39 -18.02
N ALA A 220 -26.30 -8.20 -18.58
CA ALA A 220 -26.67 -9.19 -19.61
C ALA A 220 -27.62 -10.29 -19.09
N LYS A 221 -27.66 -10.55 -17.78
CA LYS A 221 -28.62 -11.48 -17.17
C LYS A 221 -29.99 -10.85 -16.89
N LEU A 222 -30.07 -9.52 -16.85
CA LEU A 222 -31.29 -8.77 -16.61
C LEU A 222 -32.05 -8.44 -17.91
N LEU A 223 -31.36 -8.53 -19.06
CA LEU A 223 -31.91 -8.39 -20.41
C LEU A 223 -32.37 -9.74 -20.96
#